data_AF-I7LU15-F1
#
_entry.id   AF-I7LU15-F1
#
_cell.length_a   1.000
_cell.length_b   1.000
_cell.length_c   1.000
_cell.angle_alpha   90.00
_cell.angle_beta   90.00
_cell.angle_gamma   90.00
#
_symmetry.space_group_name_H-M   'P 1'
#
loop_
_entity.id
_entity.type
_entity.pdbx_description
1 polymer ?
#
loop_
_entity_poly.entity_id
_entity_poly.type
_entity_poly.pdbx_seq_one_letter_code
_entity_poly.pdbx_strand_id
1 'polypeptide(L)'
;MNKSILVLAILVCTVMAAGVKAPDTRKYKFVIFTEECFDTFFTKNDFLNVPCIKFTLSKILGTSIVVFSTILKVPQILKIVKNKSVEGLSFPALASETFLYFFTVSYNLYKQNSFSLYGENVFIIIQNIIIMALFYVYGKNFSLVKLLSTYIVFGVVAGPLLLQIAPTKLYDFAMIINMVLFFFGRAPQIYSNFKNKSTGQLAAFTVFLNLSGCIARTFTVLTEAPDFFVLLNNFEAVILNGTIFAQLLIYWKNTPARHQQQVKKDQ
;
A
#
# COMPACT_ATOMS: atom_id res chain seq x y z
N MET A 1 21.05 -6.63 -21.00
CA MET A 1 19.76 -5.99 -20.67
C MET A 1 19.04 -5.69 -21.97
N ASN A 2 18.07 -6.52 -22.37
CA ASN A 2 17.44 -6.36 -23.68
C ASN A 2 16.46 -5.17 -23.62
N LYS A 3 16.70 -4.12 -24.41
CA LYS A 3 15.92 -2.86 -24.40
C LYS A 3 14.41 -3.13 -24.57
N SER A 4 14.04 -4.19 -25.27
CA SER A 4 12.66 -4.62 -25.49
C SER A 4 11.89 -4.98 -24.21
N ILE A 5 12.56 -5.49 -23.17
CA ILE A 5 11.90 -5.87 -21.89
C ILE A 5 11.60 -4.63 -21.05
N LEU A 6 12.53 -3.66 -21.05
CA LEU A 6 12.31 -2.36 -20.42
C LEU A 6 11.18 -1.60 -21.12
N VAL A 7 11.15 -1.65 -22.46
CA VAL A 7 10.09 -1.05 -23.27
C VAL A 7 8.73 -1.71 -23.00
N LEU A 8 8.64 -3.03 -22.87
CA LEU A 8 7.37 -3.71 -22.56
C LEU A 8 6.85 -3.35 -21.16
N ALA A 9 7.75 -3.28 -20.16
CA ALA A 9 7.40 -2.83 -18.80
C ALA A 9 6.96 -1.35 -18.76
N ILE A 10 7.60 -0.50 -19.56
CA ILE A 10 7.20 0.90 -19.76
C ILE A 10 5.85 0.97 -20.49
N LEU A 11 5.61 0.11 -21.48
CA LEU A 11 4.37 0.12 -22.28
C LEU A 11 3.16 -0.29 -21.43
N VAL A 12 3.33 -1.31 -20.58
CA VAL A 12 2.32 -1.67 -19.56
C VAL A 12 2.11 -0.51 -18.58
N CYS A 13 3.17 0.18 -18.13
CA CYS A 13 3.04 1.38 -17.29
C CYS A 13 2.33 2.55 -18.00
N THR A 14 2.52 2.74 -19.32
CA THR A 14 1.86 3.82 -20.06
C THR A 14 0.37 3.58 -20.27
N VAL A 15 -0.06 2.33 -20.41
CA VAL A 15 -1.50 1.98 -20.45
C VAL A 15 -2.17 2.31 -19.11
N MET A 16 -1.42 2.26 -18.00
CA MET A 16 -1.92 2.56 -16.65
C MET A 16 -2.02 4.07 -16.38
N ALA A 17 -1.18 4.88 -17.04
CA ALA A 17 -1.26 6.34 -16.96
C ALA A 17 -2.42 6.93 -17.77
N ALA A 18 -2.92 6.20 -18.79
CA ALA A 18 -3.94 6.70 -19.71
C ALA A 18 -5.37 6.76 -19.12
N GLY A 19 -5.59 6.22 -17.91
CA GLY A 19 -6.91 6.17 -17.25
C GLY A 19 -7.13 7.18 -16.11
N VAL A 20 -6.18 8.07 -15.81
CA VAL A 20 -6.32 9.05 -14.71
C VAL A 20 -7.17 10.22 -15.16
N LYS A 21 -8.49 10.06 -15.13
CA LYS A 21 -9.45 11.15 -15.25
C LYS A 21 -9.99 11.44 -13.84
N ALA A 22 -9.55 12.54 -13.23
CA ALA A 22 -10.08 13.00 -11.96
C ALA A 22 -11.09 14.14 -12.19
N PRO A 23 -12.23 14.14 -11.49
CA PRO A 23 -12.86 15.40 -11.12
C PRO A 23 -13.09 15.41 -9.61
N ASP A 24 -12.13 15.94 -8.87
CA ASP A 24 -12.42 16.59 -7.59
C ASP A 24 -12.80 18.04 -7.95
N THR A 25 -14.08 18.38 -7.83
CA THR A 25 -14.64 19.68 -8.24
C THR A 25 -14.26 20.83 -7.32
N ARG A 26 -13.56 20.55 -6.22
CA ARG A 26 -13.06 21.56 -5.29
C ARG A 26 -11.82 22.24 -5.85
N LYS A 27 -11.82 23.57 -5.86
CA LYS A 27 -10.63 24.36 -6.19
C LYS A 27 -9.66 24.32 -5.01
N TYR A 28 -8.42 23.95 -5.30
CA TYR A 28 -7.35 23.80 -4.32
C TYR A 28 -6.29 24.89 -4.50
N LYS A 29 -5.90 25.54 -3.41
CA LYS A 29 -4.70 26.39 -3.32
C LYS A 29 -3.56 25.58 -2.71
N PHE A 30 -2.40 25.61 -3.35
CA PHE A 30 -1.18 24.89 -2.92
C PHE A 30 -1.35 23.38 -2.70
N VAL A 31 -2.28 22.72 -3.41
CA VAL A 31 -2.57 21.25 -3.32
C VAL A 31 -3.13 20.80 -1.95
N ILE A 32 -2.99 21.60 -0.91
CA ILE A 32 -3.28 21.25 0.49
C ILE A 32 -4.55 21.93 1.01
N PHE A 33 -4.83 23.17 0.59
CA PHE A 33 -5.96 23.95 1.10
C PHE A 33 -7.07 24.02 0.07
N THR A 34 -8.32 23.76 0.48
CA THR A 34 -9.48 24.19 -0.31
C THR A 34 -9.57 25.72 -0.27
N GLU A 35 -10.06 26.35 -1.34
CA GLU A 35 -10.24 27.82 -1.38
C GLU A 35 -10.97 28.35 -0.14
N GLU A 36 -12.03 27.69 0.31
CA GLU A 36 -12.79 28.07 1.51
C GLU A 36 -11.95 28.02 2.80
N CYS A 37 -11.12 26.98 2.97
CA CYS A 37 -10.27 26.85 4.15
C CYS A 37 -9.07 27.78 4.09
N PHE A 38 -8.53 28.04 2.89
CA PHE A 38 -7.50 29.05 2.71
C PHE A 38 -8.02 30.43 3.08
N ASP A 39 -9.21 30.81 2.60
CA ASP A 39 -9.79 32.11 2.90
C ASP A 39 -10.22 32.20 4.39
N THR A 40 -10.67 31.10 5.00
CA THR A 40 -10.98 31.06 6.45
C THR A 40 -9.72 31.27 7.31
N PHE A 41 -8.60 30.63 6.96
CA PHE A 41 -7.35 30.80 7.69
C PHE A 41 -6.64 32.12 7.43
N PHE A 42 -6.52 32.53 6.17
CA PHE A 42 -5.66 33.64 5.77
C PHE A 42 -6.41 34.95 5.50
N THR A 43 -7.71 34.89 5.22
CA THR A 43 -8.54 36.10 5.00
C THR A 43 -9.40 36.42 6.21
N LYS A 44 -9.94 35.42 6.90
CA LYS A 44 -10.79 35.60 8.10
C LYS A 44 -10.04 35.44 9.43
N ASN A 45 -8.76 35.04 9.40
CA ASN A 45 -7.92 34.77 10.58
C ASN A 45 -8.55 33.78 11.59
N ASP A 46 -9.45 32.90 11.14
CA ASP A 46 -10.07 31.88 11.98
C ASP A 46 -9.26 30.59 11.92
N PHE A 47 -8.14 30.59 12.65
CA PHE A 47 -7.22 29.45 12.74
C PHE A 47 -7.77 28.27 13.54
N LEU A 48 -8.89 28.42 14.25
CA LEU A 48 -9.47 27.40 15.12
C LEU A 48 -10.67 26.67 14.49
N ASN A 49 -10.91 26.89 13.19
CA ASN A 49 -11.94 26.19 12.46
C ASN A 49 -11.65 24.67 12.37
N VAL A 50 -12.22 23.91 13.30
CA VAL A 50 -11.99 22.46 13.45
C VAL A 50 -12.22 21.66 12.15
N PRO A 51 -13.29 21.92 11.36
CA PRO A 51 -13.47 21.28 10.05
C PRO A 51 -12.31 21.52 9.08
N CYS A 52 -11.85 22.75 8.94
CA CYS A 52 -10.74 23.09 8.05
C CYS A 52 -9.41 22.53 8.55
N ILE A 53 -9.15 22.53 9.87
CA ILE A 53 -7.95 21.91 10.44
C ILE A 53 -7.91 20.42 10.11
N LYS A 54 -9.02 19.69 10.35
CA LYS A 54 -9.11 18.26 10.06
C LYS A 54 -8.87 17.97 8.58
N PHE A 55 -9.50 18.74 7.70
CA PHE A 55 -9.36 18.56 6.26
C PHE A 55 -7.94 18.87 5.76
N THR A 56 -7.36 20.00 6.17
CA THR A 56 -5.98 20.35 5.84
C THR A 56 -5.00 19.30 6.34
N LEU A 57 -5.17 18.83 7.59
CA LEU A 57 -4.33 17.77 8.15
C LEU A 57 -4.47 16.47 7.35
N SER A 58 -5.68 16.09 6.95
CA SER A 58 -5.92 14.94 6.09
C SER A 58 -5.17 15.04 4.76
N LYS A 59 -5.27 16.19 4.08
CA LYS A 59 -4.59 16.41 2.79
C LYS A 59 -3.07 16.39 2.93
N ILE A 60 -2.52 16.97 4.00
CA ILE A 60 -1.08 16.90 4.29
C ILE A 60 -0.66 15.45 4.49
N LEU A 61 -1.38 14.70 5.33
CA LEU A 61 -1.08 13.30 5.61
C LEU A 61 -1.18 12.44 4.35
N GLY A 62 -2.29 12.51 3.61
CA GLY A 62 -2.49 11.75 2.38
C GLY A 62 -1.43 12.05 1.33
N THR A 63 -1.17 13.33 1.05
CA THR A 63 -0.11 13.75 0.11
C THR A 63 1.27 13.27 0.56
N SER A 64 1.59 13.37 1.86
CA SER A 64 2.87 12.87 2.39
C SER A 64 3.01 11.38 2.18
N ILE A 65 1.95 10.59 2.44
CA ILE A 65 1.98 9.14 2.24
C ILE A 65 2.23 8.82 0.76
N VAL A 66 1.57 9.52 -0.17
CA VAL A 66 1.83 9.35 -1.60
C VAL A 66 3.27 9.69 -1.96
N VAL A 67 3.82 10.80 -1.47
CA VAL A 67 5.22 11.18 -1.72
C VAL A 67 6.18 10.12 -1.17
N PHE A 68 6.04 9.73 0.09
CA PHE A 68 6.90 8.71 0.70
C PHE A 68 6.77 7.35 0.02
N SER A 69 5.61 7.02 -0.54
CA SER A 69 5.39 5.75 -1.24
C SER A 69 6.35 5.54 -2.43
N THR A 70 6.77 6.62 -3.09
CA THR A 70 7.70 6.58 -4.23
C THR A 70 9.05 5.97 -3.90
N ILE A 71 9.46 6.04 -2.63
CA ILE A 71 10.74 5.53 -2.14
C ILE A 71 10.61 4.26 -1.28
N LEU A 72 9.41 3.77 -0.99
CA LEU A 72 9.21 2.67 -0.02
C LEU A 72 9.93 1.38 -0.40
N LYS A 73 9.88 0.96 -1.67
CA LYS A 73 10.53 -0.27 -2.14
C LYS A 73 11.92 0.00 -2.73
N VAL A 74 12.34 1.26 -2.87
CA VAL A 74 13.66 1.63 -3.40
C VAL A 74 14.82 1.00 -2.62
N PRO A 75 14.84 0.99 -1.26
CA PRO A 75 15.88 0.29 -0.51
C PRO A 75 15.96 -1.21 -0.83
N GLN A 76 14.80 -1.85 -1.09
CA GLN A 76 14.74 -3.25 -1.49
C GLN A 76 15.31 -3.46 -2.89
N ILE A 77 14.95 -2.60 -3.85
CA ILE A 77 15.50 -2.60 -5.22
C ILE A 77 17.03 -2.46 -5.18
N LEU A 78 17.55 -1.48 -4.42
CA LEU A 78 18.98 -1.26 -4.27
C LEU A 78 19.70 -2.47 -3.67
N LYS A 79 19.09 -3.14 -2.67
CA LYS A 79 19.65 -4.38 -2.09
C LYS A 79 19.72 -5.51 -3.12
N ILE A 80 18.68 -5.70 -3.93
CA ILE A 80 18.67 -6.74 -4.97
C ILE A 80 19.76 -6.48 -6.00
N VAL A 81 19.87 -5.23 -6.49
CA VAL A 81 20.88 -4.86 -7.51
C VAL A 81 22.29 -4.97 -6.95
N LYS A 82 22.52 -4.50 -5.72
CA LYS A 82 23.83 -4.56 -5.06
C LYS A 82 24.30 -6.00 -4.83
N ASN A 83 23.40 -6.87 -4.36
CA ASN A 83 23.72 -8.26 -4.06
C ASN A 83 23.55 -9.20 -5.27
N LYS A 84 23.01 -8.69 -6.40
CA LYS A 84 22.67 -9.45 -7.61
C LYS A 84 21.89 -10.73 -7.31
N SER A 85 20.99 -10.68 -6.33
CA SER A 85 20.25 -11.85 -5.85
C SER A 85 18.86 -11.44 -5.35
N VAL A 86 17.88 -12.32 -5.60
CA VAL A 86 16.50 -12.22 -5.09
C VAL A 86 16.20 -13.30 -4.03
N GLU A 87 17.22 -13.96 -3.50
CA GLU A 87 17.08 -14.95 -2.43
C GLU A 87 16.42 -14.32 -1.19
N GLY A 88 15.52 -15.08 -0.54
CA GLY A 88 14.74 -14.62 0.61
C GLY A 88 13.49 -13.79 0.25
N LEU A 89 13.27 -13.46 -1.03
CA LEU A 89 12.06 -12.80 -1.49
C LEU A 89 11.08 -13.80 -2.11
N SER A 90 9.79 -13.65 -1.80
CA SER A 90 8.73 -14.49 -2.35
C SER A 90 8.09 -13.83 -3.57
N PHE A 91 8.31 -14.39 -4.76
CA PHE A 91 7.65 -13.92 -5.99
C PHE A 91 6.13 -13.99 -5.91
N PRO A 92 5.50 -15.09 -5.44
CA PRO A 92 4.04 -15.13 -5.29
C PRO A 92 3.50 -14.05 -4.35
N ALA A 93 4.18 -13.78 -3.22
CA ALA A 93 3.75 -12.74 -2.30
C ALA A 93 3.78 -11.35 -2.95
N LEU A 94 4.83 -11.06 -3.75
CA LEU A 94 4.95 -9.81 -4.50
C LEU A 94 3.86 -9.68 -5.58
N ALA A 95 3.56 -10.77 -6.29
CA ALA A 95 2.50 -10.79 -7.30
C ALA A 95 1.11 -10.58 -6.66
N SER A 96 0.82 -11.27 -5.56
CA SER A 96 -0.42 -11.11 -4.80
C SER A 96 -0.56 -9.70 -4.23
N GLU A 97 0.49 -9.13 -3.66
CA GLU A 97 0.51 -7.73 -3.19
C GLU A 97 0.16 -6.77 -4.33
N THR A 98 0.72 -6.99 -5.52
CA THR A 98 0.45 -6.16 -6.71
C THR A 98 -1.02 -6.27 -7.16
N PHE A 99 -1.61 -7.47 -7.14
CA PHE A 99 -3.04 -7.65 -7.43
C PHE A 99 -3.94 -6.88 -6.47
N LEU A 100 -3.63 -6.91 -5.17
CA LEU A 100 -4.41 -6.16 -4.18
C LEU A 100 -4.36 -4.67 -4.47
N TYR A 101 -3.18 -4.12 -4.75
CA TYR A 101 -3.09 -2.70 -5.11
C TYR A 101 -3.84 -2.37 -6.40
N PHE A 102 -3.88 -3.27 -7.38
CA PHE A 102 -4.72 -3.06 -8.57
C PHE A 102 -6.19 -2.93 -8.24
N PHE A 103 -6.75 -3.84 -7.43
CA PHE A 103 -8.14 -3.77 -7.02
C PHE A 103 -8.45 -2.47 -6.27
N THR A 104 -7.56 -2.06 -5.36
CA THR A 104 -7.71 -0.80 -4.62
C THR A 104 -7.71 0.40 -5.56
N VAL A 105 -6.77 0.47 -6.52
CA VAL A 105 -6.66 1.58 -7.48
C VAL A 105 -7.88 1.63 -8.40
N SER A 106 -8.25 0.51 -9.02
CA SER A 106 -9.40 0.43 -9.93
C SER A 106 -10.70 0.84 -9.24
N TYR A 107 -10.93 0.40 -8.01
CA TYR A 107 -12.11 0.76 -7.24
C TYR A 107 -12.19 2.26 -6.97
N ASN A 108 -11.09 2.85 -6.48
CA ASN A 108 -11.05 4.27 -6.15
C ASN A 108 -11.18 5.16 -7.39
N LEU A 109 -10.62 4.73 -8.53
CA LEU A 109 -10.83 5.37 -9.83
C LEU A 109 -12.30 5.32 -10.26
N TYR A 110 -12.96 4.17 -10.13
CA TYR A 110 -14.37 4.00 -10.46
C TYR A 110 -15.28 4.86 -9.59
N LYS A 111 -15.01 4.93 -8.28
CA LYS A 111 -15.74 5.78 -7.32
C LYS A 111 -15.38 7.26 -7.40
N GLN A 112 -14.42 7.65 -8.25
CA GLN A 112 -13.95 9.02 -8.40
C GLN A 112 -13.42 9.63 -7.09
N ASN A 113 -12.79 8.81 -6.26
CA ASN A 113 -12.16 9.27 -5.01
C ASN A 113 -10.91 10.12 -5.32
N SER A 114 -10.55 11.06 -4.43
CA SER A 114 -9.36 11.88 -4.60
C SER A 114 -8.09 11.03 -4.67
N PHE A 115 -7.15 11.39 -5.56
CA PHE A 115 -5.88 10.67 -5.75
C PHE A 115 -5.05 10.51 -4.46
N SER A 116 -5.17 11.46 -3.52
CA SER A 116 -4.56 11.41 -2.18
C SER A 116 -4.88 10.12 -1.40
N LEU A 117 -6.00 9.45 -1.72
CA LEU A 117 -6.49 8.26 -1.01
C LEU A 117 -6.00 6.93 -1.56
N TYR A 118 -5.44 6.89 -2.77
CA TYR A 118 -4.98 5.63 -3.37
C TYR A 118 -3.69 5.77 -4.19
N GLY A 119 -3.17 6.99 -4.35
CA GLY A 119 -2.03 7.29 -5.20
C GLY A 119 -0.76 6.55 -4.79
N GLU A 120 -0.59 6.24 -3.50
CA GLU A 120 0.51 5.41 -3.02
C GLU A 120 0.51 4.02 -3.64
N ASN A 121 -0.66 3.44 -3.86
CA ASN A 121 -0.79 2.09 -4.43
C ASN A 121 -0.31 2.09 -5.88
N VAL A 122 -0.52 3.18 -6.63
CA VAL A 122 -0.01 3.33 -8.01
C VAL A 122 1.51 3.29 -8.03
N PHE A 123 2.17 4.08 -7.17
CA PHE A 123 3.64 4.10 -7.11
C PHE A 123 4.23 2.78 -6.61
N ILE A 124 3.56 2.10 -5.68
CA ILE A 124 4.01 0.79 -5.19
C ILE A 124 3.84 -0.28 -6.27
N ILE A 125 2.77 -0.27 -7.07
CA ILE A 125 2.60 -1.18 -8.21
C ILE A 125 3.78 -1.05 -9.18
N ILE A 126 4.14 0.18 -9.55
CA ILE A 126 5.28 0.43 -10.46
C ILE A 126 6.57 -0.17 -9.89
N GLN A 127 6.85 0.08 -8.60
CA GLN A 127 8.02 -0.48 -7.94
C GLN A 127 7.98 -2.01 -7.84
N ASN A 128 6.82 -2.60 -7.60
CA ASN A 128 6.65 -4.06 -7.56
C ASN A 128 6.88 -4.69 -8.95
N ILE A 129 6.43 -4.05 -10.04
CA ILE A 129 6.73 -4.48 -11.41
C ILE A 129 8.23 -4.45 -11.68
N ILE A 130 8.93 -3.41 -11.22
CA ILE A 130 10.40 -3.34 -11.31
C ILE A 130 11.04 -4.52 -10.57
N ILE A 131 10.63 -4.79 -9.33
CA ILE A 131 11.16 -5.92 -8.55
C ILE A 131 10.86 -7.26 -9.24
N MET A 132 9.65 -7.45 -9.78
CA MET A 132 9.30 -8.66 -10.54
C MET A 132 10.19 -8.83 -11.79
N ALA A 133 10.54 -7.74 -12.48
CA ALA A 133 11.51 -7.81 -13.57
C ALA A 133 12.91 -8.21 -13.07
N LEU A 134 13.34 -7.73 -11.89
CA LEU A 134 14.60 -8.14 -11.28
C LEU A 134 14.64 -9.62 -10.88
N PHE A 135 13.50 -10.24 -10.57
CA PHE A 135 13.42 -11.69 -10.37
C PHE A 135 13.85 -12.49 -11.59
N TYR A 136 13.54 -12.01 -12.79
CA TYR A 136 14.01 -12.67 -14.01
C TYR A 136 15.50 -12.44 -14.26
N VAL A 137 16.03 -11.26 -13.91
CA VAL A 137 17.44 -10.91 -14.14
C VAL A 137 18.38 -11.62 -13.16
N TYR A 138 18.00 -11.68 -11.88
CA TYR A 138 18.87 -12.15 -10.79
C TYR A 138 18.38 -13.44 -10.12
N GLY A 139 17.21 -13.96 -10.50
CA GLY A 139 16.69 -15.22 -9.99
C GLY A 139 17.35 -16.41 -10.68
N LYS A 140 18.02 -17.27 -9.91
CA LYS A 140 18.54 -18.55 -10.40
C LYS A 140 17.38 -19.38 -10.97
N ASN A 141 17.47 -19.74 -12.25
CA ASN A 141 16.46 -20.55 -12.97
C ASN A 141 15.04 -19.94 -12.98
N PHE A 142 14.91 -18.62 -12.91
CA PHE A 142 13.59 -17.99 -12.97
C PHE A 142 13.04 -18.02 -14.41
N SER A 143 11.92 -18.71 -14.62
CA SER A 143 11.32 -18.87 -15.94
C SER A 143 10.75 -17.56 -16.49
N LEU A 144 11.18 -17.16 -17.69
CA LEU A 144 10.61 -16.02 -18.42
C LEU A 144 9.10 -16.22 -18.66
N VAL A 145 8.69 -17.45 -18.94
CA VAL A 145 7.28 -17.81 -19.16
C VAL A 145 6.45 -17.49 -17.93
N LYS A 146 6.98 -17.73 -16.72
CA LYS A 146 6.31 -17.40 -15.46
C LYS A 146 6.18 -15.88 -15.26
N LEU A 147 7.20 -15.11 -15.63
CA LEU A 147 7.12 -13.64 -15.56
C LEU A 147 6.06 -13.11 -16.52
N LEU A 148 6.13 -13.51 -17.79
CA LEU A 148 5.22 -13.05 -18.82
C LEU A 148 3.78 -13.50 -18.54
N SER A 149 3.57 -14.74 -18.08
CA SER A 149 2.25 -15.20 -17.69
C SER A 149 1.67 -14.37 -16.56
N THR A 150 2.48 -14.02 -15.55
CA THR A 150 2.04 -13.15 -14.44
C THR A 150 1.59 -11.78 -14.97
N TYR A 151 2.33 -11.16 -15.88
CA TYR A 151 1.95 -9.87 -16.47
C TYR A 151 0.72 -9.97 -17.37
N ILE A 152 0.56 -11.06 -18.11
CA ILE A 152 -0.65 -11.32 -18.90
C ILE A 152 -1.87 -11.44 -17.96
N VAL A 153 -1.76 -12.17 -16.84
CA VAL A 153 -2.85 -12.28 -15.87
C VAL A 153 -3.17 -10.92 -15.27
N PHE A 154 -2.17 -10.08 -14.92
CA PHE A 154 -2.44 -8.70 -14.50
C PHE A 154 -3.21 -7.93 -15.58
N GLY A 155 -2.78 -7.99 -16.84
CA GLY A 155 -3.44 -7.30 -17.95
C GLY A 155 -4.88 -7.76 -18.16
N VAL A 156 -5.14 -9.06 -18.09
CA VAL A 156 -6.48 -9.63 -18.31
C VAL A 156 -7.41 -9.35 -17.13
N VAL A 157 -6.92 -9.44 -15.89
CA VAL A 157 -7.75 -9.29 -14.68
C VAL A 157 -7.89 -7.82 -14.27
N ALA A 158 -6.77 -7.09 -14.16
CA ALA A 158 -6.78 -5.70 -13.71
C ALA A 158 -7.04 -4.71 -14.86
N GLY A 159 -6.67 -5.05 -16.10
CA GLY A 159 -6.83 -4.15 -17.25
C GLY A 159 -8.26 -3.64 -17.46
N PRO A 160 -9.28 -4.51 -17.54
CA PRO A 160 -10.68 -4.09 -17.70
C PRO A 160 -11.19 -3.22 -16.55
N LEU A 161 -10.73 -3.49 -15.32
CA LEU A 161 -11.07 -2.72 -14.13
C LEU A 161 -10.40 -1.33 -14.16
N LEU A 162 -9.12 -1.25 -14.54
CA LEU A 162 -8.40 0.02 -14.66
C LEU A 162 -8.93 0.90 -15.80
N LEU A 163 -9.31 0.30 -16.92
CA LEU A 163 -9.89 0.99 -18.07
C LEU A 163 -11.35 1.41 -17.87
N GLN A 164 -11.95 1.09 -16.73
CA GLN A 164 -13.33 1.40 -16.39
C GLN A 164 -14.39 0.77 -17.32
N ILE A 165 -14.04 -0.29 -18.04
CA ILE A 165 -14.94 -0.99 -18.99
C ILE A 165 -15.66 -2.18 -18.35
N ALA A 166 -15.26 -2.58 -17.15
CA ALA A 166 -15.89 -3.68 -16.44
C ALA A 166 -17.27 -3.29 -15.84
N PRO A 167 -18.18 -4.26 -15.64
CA PRO A 167 -19.45 -4.02 -14.95
C PRO A 167 -19.25 -3.51 -13.52
N THR A 168 -20.16 -2.65 -13.07
CA THR A 168 -20.11 -1.98 -11.75
C THR A 168 -19.95 -2.96 -10.57
N LYS A 169 -20.64 -4.10 -10.62
CA LYS A 169 -20.56 -5.15 -9.58
C LYS A 169 -19.15 -5.74 -9.41
N LEU A 170 -18.32 -5.71 -10.46
CA LEU A 170 -16.98 -6.29 -10.41
C LEU A 170 -16.02 -5.47 -9.55
N TYR A 171 -16.24 -4.14 -9.44
CA TYR A 171 -15.43 -3.28 -8.56
C TYR A 171 -15.69 -3.60 -7.09
N ASP A 172 -16.96 -3.66 -6.68
CA ASP A 172 -17.32 -4.01 -5.30
C ASP A 172 -16.82 -5.42 -4.95
N PHE A 173 -16.95 -6.39 -5.87
CA PHE A 173 -16.42 -7.73 -5.68
C PHE A 173 -14.89 -7.75 -5.57
N ALA A 174 -14.18 -6.96 -6.38
CA ALA A 174 -12.73 -6.84 -6.29
C ALA A 174 -12.28 -6.28 -4.93
N MET A 175 -13.02 -5.32 -4.36
CA MET A 175 -12.77 -4.81 -3.01
C MET A 175 -13.05 -5.86 -1.93
N ILE A 176 -14.13 -6.63 -2.04
CA ILE A 176 -14.41 -7.73 -1.09
C ILE A 176 -13.30 -8.79 -1.15
N ILE A 177 -12.87 -9.18 -2.35
CA ILE A 177 -11.73 -10.11 -2.51
C ILE A 177 -10.47 -9.51 -1.88
N ASN A 178 -10.23 -8.21 -2.05
CA ASN A 178 -9.07 -7.54 -1.48
C ASN A 178 -9.01 -7.73 0.04
N MET A 179 -10.12 -7.41 0.72
CA MET A 179 -10.27 -7.59 2.17
C MET A 179 -9.98 -9.03 2.58
N VAL A 180 -10.66 -10.00 1.95
CA VAL A 180 -10.49 -11.43 2.26
C VAL A 180 -9.04 -11.88 2.09
N LEU A 181 -8.39 -11.51 1.00
CA LEU A 181 -7.00 -11.87 0.75
C LEU A 181 -6.03 -11.18 1.73
N PHE A 182 -6.31 -9.92 2.09
CA PHE A 182 -5.51 -9.20 3.06
C PHE A 182 -5.61 -9.84 4.46
N PHE A 183 -6.82 -10.27 4.86
CA PHE A 183 -7.05 -11.07 6.06
C PHE A 183 -6.20 -12.34 6.04
N PHE A 184 -6.29 -13.15 4.99
CA PHE A 184 -5.52 -14.38 4.88
C PHE A 184 -4.00 -14.15 4.78
N GLY A 185 -3.56 -12.95 4.37
CA GLY A 185 -2.16 -12.54 4.43
C GLY A 185 -1.64 -12.29 5.85
N ARG A 186 -2.52 -12.03 6.83
CA ARG A 186 -2.17 -11.71 8.22
C ARG A 186 -2.58 -12.80 9.21
N ALA A 187 -3.67 -13.50 8.95
CA ALA A 187 -4.23 -14.51 9.85
C ALA A 187 -3.24 -15.62 10.24
N PRO A 188 -2.43 -16.20 9.32
CA PRO A 188 -1.44 -17.21 9.69
C PRO A 188 -0.36 -16.66 10.64
N GLN A 189 0.07 -15.41 10.43
CA GLN A 189 1.02 -14.75 11.31
C GLN A 189 0.43 -14.51 12.70
N ILE A 190 -0.80 -14.01 12.77
CA ILE A 190 -1.53 -13.79 14.03
C ILE A 190 -1.70 -15.11 14.79
N TYR A 191 -2.10 -16.18 14.10
CA TYR A 191 -2.26 -17.50 14.70
C TYR A 191 -0.93 -18.08 15.18
N SER A 192 0.12 -17.99 14.38
CA SER A 192 1.46 -18.46 14.74
C SER A 192 2.00 -17.73 15.98
N ASN A 193 1.86 -16.41 16.03
CA ASN A 193 2.26 -15.61 17.19
C ASN A 193 1.50 -16.05 18.46
N PHE A 194 0.20 -16.32 18.34
CA PHE A 194 -0.64 -16.75 19.46
C PHE A 194 -0.27 -18.16 19.94
N LYS A 195 -0.08 -19.11 19.02
CA LYS A 195 0.29 -20.50 19.31
C LYS A 195 1.67 -20.58 19.96
N ASN A 196 2.64 -19.83 19.42
CA ASN A 196 4.03 -19.85 19.89
C ASN A 196 4.27 -18.94 21.09
N LYS A 197 3.27 -18.12 21.51
CA LYS A 197 3.40 -17.11 22.57
C LYS A 197 4.63 -16.21 22.39
N SER A 198 4.99 -15.95 21.15
CA SER A 198 6.22 -15.26 20.75
C SER A 198 6.05 -14.65 19.36
N THR A 199 6.59 -13.46 19.14
CA THR A 199 6.58 -12.80 17.82
C THR A 199 7.87 -13.04 17.02
N GLY A 200 8.77 -13.90 17.51
CA GLY A 200 9.99 -14.30 16.80
C GLY A 200 10.95 -13.14 16.49
N GLN A 201 11.24 -12.91 15.22
CA GLN A 201 12.20 -11.86 14.78
C GLN A 201 11.50 -10.59 14.31
N LEU A 202 10.23 -10.38 14.68
CA LEU A 202 9.46 -9.24 14.21
C LEU A 202 10.03 -7.91 14.75
N ALA A 203 10.39 -7.01 13.84
CA ALA A 203 10.96 -5.71 14.20
C ALA A 203 9.87 -4.79 14.78
N ALA A 204 9.98 -4.42 16.06
CA ALA A 204 8.96 -3.63 16.75
C ALA A 204 8.68 -2.30 16.06
N PHE A 205 9.73 -1.63 15.59
CA PHE A 205 9.62 -0.37 14.85
C PHE A 205 8.79 -0.53 13.58
N THR A 206 8.98 -1.61 12.82
CA THR A 206 8.20 -1.90 11.60
C THR A 206 6.73 -2.14 11.92
N VAL A 207 6.42 -2.90 12.99
CA VAL A 207 5.02 -3.15 13.38
C VAL A 207 4.34 -1.86 13.82
N PHE A 208 5.03 -1.03 14.60
CA PHE A 208 4.54 0.28 15.02
C PHE A 208 4.25 1.21 13.83
N LEU A 209 5.18 1.28 12.87
CA LEU A 209 4.99 2.08 11.66
C LEU A 209 3.83 1.57 10.80
N ASN A 210 3.67 0.26 10.67
CA ASN A 210 2.53 -0.33 9.92
C ASN A 210 1.20 0.07 10.57
N LEU A 211 1.08 -0.05 11.90
CA LEU A 211 -0.13 0.35 12.61
C LEU A 211 -0.39 1.85 12.47
N SER A 212 0.63 2.68 12.70
CA SER A 212 0.53 4.14 12.56
C SER A 212 0.09 4.55 11.15
N GLY A 213 0.63 3.91 10.12
CA GLY A 213 0.26 4.14 8.72
C GLY A 213 -1.20 3.79 8.44
N CYS A 214 -1.69 2.65 8.94
CA CYS A 214 -3.09 2.25 8.78
C CYS A 214 -4.04 3.21 9.52
N ILE A 215 -3.67 3.69 10.69
CA ILE A 215 -4.46 4.69 11.44
C ILE A 215 -4.51 6.01 10.68
N ALA A 216 -3.35 6.51 10.21
CA ALA A 216 -3.27 7.73 9.42
C ALA A 216 -4.14 7.62 8.16
N ARG A 217 -4.10 6.49 7.46
CA ARG A 217 -4.95 6.24 6.29
C ARG A 217 -6.44 6.18 6.63
N THR A 218 -6.81 5.56 7.74
CA THR A 218 -8.22 5.51 8.17
C THR A 218 -8.73 6.93 8.47
N PHE A 219 -7.89 7.76 9.10
CA PHE A 219 -8.20 9.17 9.34
C PHE A 219 -8.39 9.95 8.03
N THR A 220 -7.53 9.76 7.03
CA THR A 220 -7.69 10.47 5.75
C THR A 220 -8.94 10.02 5.00
N VAL A 221 -9.25 8.72 5.01
CA VAL A 221 -10.48 8.18 4.39
C VAL A 221 -11.73 8.73 5.08
N LEU A 222 -11.79 8.73 6.42
CA LEU A 222 -12.91 9.30 7.17
C LEU A 222 -13.14 10.80 6.88
N THR A 223 -12.07 11.51 6.51
CA THR A 223 -12.12 12.95 6.26
C THR A 223 -12.40 13.29 4.79
N GLU A 224 -11.90 12.48 3.85
CA GLU A 224 -11.96 12.77 2.41
C GLU A 224 -12.96 11.92 1.62
N ALA A 225 -13.32 10.72 2.09
CA ALA A 225 -14.16 9.78 1.34
C ALA A 225 -15.42 9.35 2.13
N PRO A 226 -16.63 9.53 1.56
CA PRO A 226 -17.86 8.97 2.10
C PRO A 226 -18.10 7.50 1.67
N ASP A 227 -17.12 6.81 1.08
CA ASP A 227 -17.28 5.43 0.58
C ASP A 227 -17.08 4.38 1.68
N PHE A 228 -18.10 3.54 1.85
CA PHE A 228 -18.14 2.51 2.90
C PHE A 228 -17.11 1.39 2.70
N PHE A 229 -16.87 0.94 1.46
CA PHE A 229 -15.93 -0.15 1.20
C PHE A 229 -14.49 0.27 1.44
N VAL A 230 -14.10 1.47 0.99
CA VAL A 230 -12.77 2.01 1.27
C VAL A 230 -12.56 2.17 2.77
N LEU A 231 -13.58 2.63 3.49
CA LEU A 231 -13.52 2.78 4.94
C LEU A 231 -13.33 1.43 5.65
N LEU A 232 -14.14 0.42 5.30
CA LEU A 232 -14.02 -0.93 5.85
C LEU A 232 -12.65 -1.55 5.61
N ASN A 233 -12.11 -1.43 4.40
CA ASN A 233 -10.80 -1.97 4.03
C ASN A 233 -9.68 -1.39 4.92
N ASN A 234 -9.78 -0.10 5.26
CA ASN A 234 -8.80 0.56 6.11
C ASN A 234 -8.97 0.23 7.59
N PHE A 235 -10.22 0.10 8.07
CA PHE A 235 -10.48 -0.40 9.42
C PHE A 235 -9.98 -1.82 9.64
N GLU A 236 -10.20 -2.71 8.68
CA GLU A 236 -9.64 -4.06 8.71
C GLU A 236 -8.12 -4.02 8.86
N ALA A 237 -7.44 -3.17 8.09
CA ALA A 237 -6.00 -3.00 8.18
C ALA A 237 -5.55 -2.54 9.58
N VAL A 238 -6.28 -1.63 10.22
CA VAL A 238 -6.03 -1.20 11.61
C VAL A 238 -6.22 -2.37 12.58
N ILE A 239 -7.29 -3.15 12.45
CA ILE A 239 -7.58 -4.27 13.36
C ILE A 239 -6.49 -5.34 13.26
N LEU A 240 -6.11 -5.74 12.05
CA LEU A 240 -5.12 -6.81 11.85
C LEU A 240 -3.72 -6.38 12.27
N ASN A 241 -3.27 -5.18 11.88
CA ASN A 241 -1.97 -4.65 12.32
C ASN A 241 -1.97 -4.33 13.82
N GLY A 242 -3.09 -3.86 14.36
CA GLY A 242 -3.27 -3.62 15.79
C GLY A 242 -3.18 -4.90 16.61
N THR A 243 -3.76 -6.00 16.11
CA THR A 243 -3.65 -7.33 16.74
C THR A 243 -2.20 -7.80 16.78
N ILE A 244 -1.47 -7.68 15.67
CA ILE A 244 -0.04 -8.05 15.62
C ILE A 244 0.79 -7.17 16.58
N PHE A 245 0.50 -5.87 16.64
CA PHE A 245 1.16 -4.96 17.58
C PHE A 245 0.85 -5.30 19.04
N ALA A 246 -0.40 -5.63 19.36
CA ALA A 246 -0.77 -6.08 20.70
C ALA A 246 -0.05 -7.39 21.08
N GLN A 247 0.02 -8.36 20.17
CA GLN A 247 0.78 -9.60 20.38
C GLN A 247 2.28 -9.33 20.61
N LEU A 248 2.86 -8.37 19.90
CA LEU A 248 4.25 -7.94 20.10
C LEU A 248 4.47 -7.38 21.51
N LEU A 249 3.54 -6.57 22.03
CA LEU A 249 3.63 -6.03 23.39
C LEU A 249 3.43 -7.11 24.47
N ILE A 250 2.44 -7.98 24.29
CA ILE A 250 2.12 -9.06 25.25
C ILE A 250 3.25 -10.09 25.32
N TYR A 251 3.80 -10.50 24.17
CA TYR A 251 4.85 -11.52 24.08
C TYR A 251 6.27 -10.96 24.04
N TRP A 252 6.45 -9.69 24.45
CA TRP A 252 7.72 -8.98 24.35
C TRP A 252 8.88 -9.72 25.03
N LYS A 253 8.65 -10.26 26.23
CA LYS A 253 9.66 -10.97 27.04
C LYS A 253 9.97 -12.39 26.53
N ASN A 254 9.01 -13.02 25.87
CA ASN A 254 9.09 -14.41 25.39
C ASN A 254 9.66 -14.50 23.96
N THR A 255 10.19 -13.40 23.45
CA THR A 255 10.69 -13.31 22.07
C THR A 255 12.19 -13.66 22.03
N PRO A 256 12.61 -14.79 21.43
CA PRO A 256 13.97 -15.33 21.54
C PRO A 256 15.08 -14.34 21.16
N ALA A 257 14.83 -13.54 20.12
CA ALA A 257 15.73 -12.49 19.64
C ALA A 257 16.11 -11.48 20.72
N ARG A 258 15.17 -11.18 21.63
CA ARG A 258 15.32 -10.19 22.68
C ARG A 258 15.63 -10.81 24.02
N HIS A 259 15.21 -12.05 24.25
CA HIS A 259 15.64 -12.83 25.41
C HIS A 259 17.17 -12.98 25.42
N GLN A 260 17.79 -13.25 24.26
CA GLN A 260 19.25 -13.29 24.13
C GLN A 260 19.94 -11.92 24.33
N GLN A 261 19.27 -10.81 24.01
CA GLN A 261 19.79 -9.46 24.25
C GLN A 261 19.64 -9.00 25.71
N GLN A 262 18.58 -9.44 26.40
CA GLN A 262 18.38 -9.18 27.83
C GLN A 262 19.39 -9.97 28.68
N VAL A 263 19.55 -11.26 28.41
CA VAL A 263 20.55 -12.08 29.12
C VAL A 263 21.97 -11.52 28.96
N LYS A 264 22.31 -10.93 27.80
CA LYS A 264 23.60 -10.25 27.59
C LYS A 264 23.72 -8.87 28.24
N LYS A 265 22.62 -8.22 28.61
CA LYS A 265 22.63 -6.95 29.35
C LYS A 265 22.68 -7.15 30.86
N ASP A 266 22.20 -8.30 31.32
CA ASP A 266 22.15 -8.69 32.74
C ASP A 266 23.41 -9.47 33.18
N GLN A 267 24.36 -9.71 32.26
CA GLN A 267 25.72 -10.26 32.49
C GLN A 267 26.76 -9.14 32.38
#